data_AF-A0A1V5HCQ5-F1
#
_entry.id   AF-A0A1V5HCQ5-F1
#
_cell.length_a   1.000
_cell.length_b   1.000
_cell.length_c   1.000
_cell.angle_alpha   90.00
_cell.angle_beta   90.00
_cell.angle_gamma   90.00
#
_symmetry.space_group_name_H-M   'P 1'
#
loop_
_entity.id
_entity.type
_entity.pdbx_description
1 polymer ?
#
loop_
_entity_poly.entity_id
_entity_poly.type
_entity_poly.pdbx_seq_one_letter_code
_entity_poly.pdbx_strand_id
1 'polypeptide(L)'
;MNREKTCAIVGVGYTPQGKVPGRTSLSFHLEACTNAVADAGLSKDDIDGLICYRHFPAASNENDLTPHLVAQHLGIEPNYLSQDAN
;
A
#
# COMPACT_ATOMS: atom_id res chain seq x y z
N MET A 1 29.51 -4.43 -18.35
CA MET A 1 29.56 -3.53 -17.17
C MET A 1 28.38 -3.91 -16.29
N ASN A 2 28.59 -4.71 -15.24
CA ASN A 2 27.54 -5.05 -14.27
C ASN A 2 27.28 -3.80 -13.43
N ARG A 3 26.17 -3.09 -13.70
CA ARG A 3 25.68 -2.10 -12.75
C ARG A 3 25.08 -2.85 -11.57
N GLU A 4 25.54 -2.55 -10.36
CA GLU A 4 24.84 -3.01 -9.15
C GLU A 4 23.41 -2.48 -9.16
N LYS A 5 22.47 -3.27 -8.62
CA LYS A 5 21.07 -2.83 -8.48
C LYS A 5 21.02 -1.74 -7.41
N THR A 6 20.92 -0.49 -7.85
CA THR A 6 20.69 0.66 -6.96
C THR A 6 19.19 0.85 -6.75
N CYS A 7 18.75 1.08 -5.51
CA CYS A 7 17.38 1.45 -5.18
C CYS A 7 17.33 2.85 -4.56
N ALA A 8 16.17 3.50 -4.66
CA ALA A 8 15.88 4.78 -4.03
C ALA A 8 14.43 4.79 -3.52
N ILE A 9 14.18 5.58 -2.48
CA ILE A 9 12.82 5.92 -2.03
C ILE A 9 12.46 7.24 -2.71
N VAL A 10 11.41 7.21 -3.54
CA VAL A 10 11.01 8.37 -4.35
C VAL A 10 9.71 9.02 -3.88
N GLY A 11 8.97 8.38 -2.98
CA GLY A 11 7.77 8.97 -2.39
C GLY A 11 7.40 8.32 -1.06
N VAL A 12 6.70 9.08 -0.22
CA VAL A 12 6.20 8.64 1.09
C VAL A 12 4.75 9.11 1.29
N GLY A 13 3.93 8.25 1.87
CA GLY A 13 2.53 8.55 2.16
C GLY A 13 2.14 8.05 3.55
N TYR A 14 1.36 8.85 4.26
CA TYR A 14 0.90 8.57 5.61
C TYR A 14 -0.54 9.08 5.79
N THR A 15 -1.13 8.69 6.91
CA THR A 15 -2.50 9.04 7.31
C THR A 15 -2.50 9.68 8.70
N PRO A 16 -3.61 10.31 9.13
CA PRO A 16 -3.79 10.73 10.53
C PRO A 16 -3.60 9.56 11.50
N GLN A 17 -2.87 9.80 12.59
CA GLN A 17 -2.52 8.78 13.58
C GLN A 17 -3.38 8.90 14.85
N GLY A 18 -3.73 7.76 15.46
CA GLY A 18 -4.50 7.69 16.69
C GLY A 18 -5.92 7.12 16.50
N LYS A 19 -6.87 7.56 17.34
CA LYS A 19 -8.28 7.16 17.20
C LYS A 19 -8.94 8.04 16.14
N VAL A 20 -9.21 7.47 14.98
CA VAL A 20 -9.87 8.18 13.87
C VAL A 20 -11.25 7.54 13.61
N PRO A 21 -12.35 8.10 14.13
CA PRO A 21 -13.68 7.52 14.00
C PRO A 21 -14.13 7.41 12.54
N GLY A 22 -14.84 6.33 12.21
CA GLY A 22 -15.41 6.11 10.88
C GLY A 22 -14.42 5.69 9.79
N ARG A 23 -13.15 5.49 10.14
CA ARG A 23 -12.12 4.99 9.22
C ARG A 23 -12.02 3.48 9.29
N THR A 24 -11.75 2.88 8.14
CA THR A 24 -11.45 1.46 8.02
C THR A 24 -9.97 1.18 7.78
N SER A 25 -9.51 -0.03 8.12
CA SER A 25 -8.15 -0.49 7.82
C SER A 25 -7.82 -0.34 6.33
N LEU A 26 -8.78 -0.69 5.46
CA LEU A 26 -8.69 -0.47 4.02
C LEU A 26 -8.52 1.01 3.69
N SER A 27 -9.36 1.89 4.25
CA SER A 27 -9.28 3.32 3.95
C SER A 27 -7.93 3.94 4.34
N PHE A 28 -7.27 3.44 5.38
CA PHE A 28 -5.93 3.91 5.75
C PHE A 28 -4.87 3.44 4.75
N HIS A 29 -4.94 2.20 4.29
CA HIS A 29 -4.02 1.69 3.27
C HIS A 29 -4.17 2.47 1.96
N LEU A 30 -5.42 2.70 1.50
CA LEU A 30 -5.67 3.42 0.26
C LEU A 30 -5.15 4.86 0.31
N GLU A 31 -5.40 5.58 1.41
CA GLU A 31 -4.89 6.95 1.57
C GLU A 31 -3.35 6.98 1.61
N ALA A 32 -2.72 6.12 2.41
CA ALA A 32 -1.27 6.07 2.49
C ALA A 32 -0.62 5.75 1.14
N CYS A 33 -1.12 4.72 0.43
CA CYS A 33 -0.60 4.34 -0.88
C CYS A 33 -0.83 5.43 -1.93
N THR A 34 -2.03 6.04 -1.97
CA THR A 34 -2.34 7.13 -2.92
C THR A 34 -1.42 8.33 -2.69
N ASN A 35 -1.20 8.71 -1.43
CA ASN A 35 -0.29 9.80 -1.07
C ASN A 35 1.15 9.50 -1.48
N ALA A 36 1.63 8.26 -1.27
CA ALA A 36 2.98 7.86 -1.63
C ALA A 36 3.22 7.86 -3.15
N VAL A 37 2.23 7.39 -3.94
CA VAL A 37 2.29 7.40 -5.40
C VAL A 37 2.29 8.84 -5.93
N ALA A 38 1.47 9.72 -5.35
CA ALA A 38 1.43 11.13 -5.70
C ALA A 38 2.74 11.86 -5.36
N ASP A 39 3.32 11.62 -4.18
CA ASP A 39 4.61 12.19 -3.77
C ASP A 39 5.76 11.74 -4.68
N ALA A 40 5.71 10.49 -5.16
CA ALA A 40 6.64 9.97 -6.15
C ALA A 40 6.48 10.56 -7.56
N GLY A 41 5.38 11.27 -7.83
CA GLY A 41 5.04 11.77 -9.17
C GLY A 41 4.74 10.65 -10.17
N LEU A 42 4.30 9.48 -9.69
CA LEU A 42 4.01 8.30 -10.51
C LEU A 42 2.50 8.17 -10.78
N SER A 43 2.17 7.37 -11.79
CA SER A 43 0.82 6.90 -12.04
C SER A 43 0.63 5.49 -11.47
N LYS A 44 -0.64 5.05 -11.40
CA LYS A 44 -0.99 3.69 -10.97
C LYS A 44 -0.38 2.61 -11.88
N ASP A 45 -0.16 2.94 -13.16
CA ASP A 45 0.33 2.01 -14.18
C ASP A 45 1.86 1.82 -14.08
N ASP A 46 2.54 2.64 -13.28
CA ASP A 46 3.98 2.51 -12.97
C ASP A 46 4.27 1.55 -11.80
N ILE A 47 3.23 0.96 -11.19
CA ILE A 47 3.35 0.15 -9.97
C ILE A 47 3.38 -1.35 -10.32
N ASP A 48 4.59 -1.89 -10.43
CA ASP A 48 4.81 -3.32 -10.73
C ASP A 48 4.58 -4.25 -9.54
N GLY A 49 4.53 -3.72 -8.31
CA GLY A 49 4.46 -4.55 -7.11
C GLY A 49 3.86 -3.84 -5.91
N LEU A 50 3.14 -4.61 -5.09
CA LEU A 50 2.60 -4.17 -3.81
C LEU A 50 2.97 -5.17 -2.71
N ILE A 51 3.63 -4.66 -1.68
CA ILE A 51 4.03 -5.42 -0.50
C ILE A 51 3.33 -4.80 0.71
N CYS A 52 2.41 -5.54 1.33
CA CYS A 52 1.81 -5.12 2.59
C CYS A 52 2.54 -5.78 3.75
N TYR A 53 2.98 -4.99 4.71
CA TYR A 53 3.58 -5.51 5.93
C TYR A 53 2.50 -5.77 6.99
N ARG A 54 2.55 -6.99 7.51
CA ARG A 54 1.81 -7.54 8.63
C ARG A 54 0.32 -7.72 8.34
N HIS A 55 -0.19 -8.90 8.69
CA HIS A 55 -1.62 -9.13 8.77
C HIS A 55 -2.10 -8.72 10.16
N PHE A 56 -3.05 -7.81 10.20
CA PHE A 56 -3.77 -7.47 11.42
C PHE A 56 -5.21 -7.94 11.28
N PRO A 57 -5.83 -8.47 12.35
CA PRO A 57 -7.26 -8.72 12.35
C PRO A 57 -8.00 -7.45 11.95
N ALA A 58 -8.93 -7.58 11.02
CA ALA A 58 -9.80 -6.50 10.64
C ALA A 58 -10.53 -5.95 11.89
N ALA A 59 -10.80 -4.64 11.92
CA ALA A 59 -11.62 -4.06 12.97
C ALA A 59 -13.01 -4.73 13.00
N SER A 60 -13.70 -4.66 14.14
CA SER A 60 -15.05 -5.20 14.28
C SER A 60 -15.94 -4.60 13.19
N ASN A 61 -16.38 -5.41 12.23
CA ASN A 61 -17.17 -5.06 11.04
C ASN A 61 -16.40 -4.69 9.76
N GLU A 62 -15.14 -5.11 9.61
CA GLU A 62 -14.41 -5.01 8.36
C GLU A 62 -14.13 -6.39 7.75
N ASN A 63 -14.09 -6.44 6.41
CA ASN A 63 -13.56 -7.61 5.70
C ASN A 63 -12.07 -7.75 6.02
N ASP A 64 -11.59 -8.98 5.90
CA ASP A 64 -10.17 -9.26 6.02
C ASP A 64 -9.36 -8.44 5.01
N LEU A 65 -8.29 -7.81 5.48
CA LEU A 65 -7.47 -6.93 4.65
C LEU A 65 -6.32 -7.71 4.03
N THR A 66 -6.37 -7.86 2.71
CA THR A 66 -5.35 -8.54 1.92
C THR A 66 -4.70 -7.60 0.91
N PRO A 67 -3.45 -7.84 0.48
CA PRO A 67 -2.83 -7.08 -0.61
C PRO A 67 -3.68 -7.06 -1.88
N HIS A 68 -4.41 -8.14 -2.17
CA HIS A 68 -5.32 -8.22 -3.32
C HIS A 68 -6.45 -7.19 -3.22
N LEU A 69 -7.08 -7.08 -2.06
CA LEU A 69 -8.15 -6.12 -1.85
C LEU A 69 -7.65 -4.67 -1.96
N VAL A 70 -6.45 -4.40 -1.44
CA VAL A 70 -5.80 -3.08 -1.55
C VAL A 70 -5.49 -2.77 -3.02
N ALA A 71 -4.84 -3.68 -3.74
CA ALA A 71 -4.50 -3.51 -5.16
C ALA A 71 -5.74 -3.26 -6.03
N GLN A 72 -6.81 -4.03 -5.82
CA GLN A 72 -8.08 -3.87 -6.52
C GLN A 72 -8.67 -2.46 -6.33
N HIS A 73 -8.66 -1.94 -5.10
CA HIS A 73 -9.20 -0.61 -4.81
C HIS A 73 -8.29 0.54 -5.24
N LEU A 74 -6.98 0.32 -5.29
CA LEU A 74 -6.03 1.26 -5.88
C LEU A 74 -6.10 1.29 -7.42
N GLY A 75 -6.73 0.28 -8.04
CA GLY A 75 -6.79 0.16 -9.50
C GLY A 75 -5.43 -0.12 -10.15
N ILE A 76 -4.53 -0.75 -9.40
CA ILE A 76 -3.21 -1.19 -9.87
C ILE A 76 -3.26 -2.66 -10.28
N GLU A 77 -2.41 -3.02 -11.24
CA GLU A 77 -2.26 -4.39 -11.73
C GLU A 77 -0.82 -4.88 -11.50
N PRO A 78 -0.41 -5.10 -10.23
CA PRO A 78 0.96 -5.46 -9.91
C PRO A 78 1.30 -6.88 -10.37
N ASN A 79 2.49 -7.04 -10.92
CA ASN A 79 3.09 -8.33 -11.26
C ASN A 79 3.58 -9.10 -10.01
N TYR A 80 3.73 -8.40 -8.88
CA TYR A 80 4.15 -8.97 -7.61
C TYR A 80 3.27 -8.50 -6.45
N LEU A 81 2.64 -9.45 -5.75
CA LEU A 81 1.85 -9.20 -4.54
C LEU A 81 2.38 -10.08 -3.40
N SER A 82 2.67 -9.47 -2.26
CA SER A 82 3.03 -10.23 -1.06
C SER A 82 2.49 -9.59 0.21
N GLN A 83 2.24 -10.44 1.19
CA GLN A 83 2.00 -10.04 2.57
C GLN A 83 3.08 -10.67 3.43
N ASP A 84 3.89 -9.84 4.07
CA ASP A 84 5.00 -10.30 4.90
C ASP A 84 4.68 -10.09 6.38
N ALA A 85 5.05 -11.03 7.23
CA ALA A 85 4.94 -10.91 8.68
C ALA A 85 6.15 -11.63 9.28
N ASN A 86 6.97 -10.90 10.05
CA ASN A 86 8.17 -11.42 10.71
C ASN A 86 7.98 -12.79 11.35
#